data_AF-A0A5K0V2S4-F1
#
_entry.id   AF-A0A5K0V2S4-F1
#
_cell.length_a   1.000
_cell.length_b   1.000
_cell.length_c   1.000
_cell.angle_alpha   90.00
_cell.angle_beta   90.00
_cell.angle_gamma   90.00
#
_symmetry.space_group_name_H-M   'P 1'
#
loop_
_entity.id
_entity.type
_entity.pdbx_description
1 polymer ?
#
loop_
_entity_poly.entity_id
_entity_poly.type
_entity_poly.pdbx_seq_one_letter_code
_entity_poly.pdbx_strand_id
1 'polypeptide(L)' 'ATEISQQGLWGNYSVPKDNPFSEDNELEPEIWALGFRNPWRCSFDSKRPPYFLCADVGQ' A
#
# COMPACT_ATOMS: atom_id res chain seq x y z
N ALA A 1 -0.20 -25.79 1.79
CA ALA A 1 -0.39 -24.72 0.79
C ALA A 1 -1.75 -24.07 0.93
N THR A 2 -2.84 -24.84 1.08
CA THR A 2 -4.23 -24.35 1.20
C THR A 2 -4.57 -23.64 2.53
N GLU A 3 -3.83 -23.89 3.63
CA GLU A 3 -4.13 -23.26 4.93
C GLU A 3 -3.68 -21.80 5.05
N ILE A 4 -2.64 -21.39 4.32
CA ILE A 4 -2.10 -20.02 4.40
C ILE A 4 -3.09 -19.01 3.77
N SER A 5 -3.85 -19.45 2.77
CA SER A 5 -4.89 -18.68 2.09
C SER A 5 -6.03 -18.26 3.02
N GLN A 6 -6.33 -19.05 4.06
CA GLN A 6 -7.44 -18.77 4.99
C GLN A 6 -7.12 -17.66 6.00
N GLN A 7 -5.85 -17.27 6.17
CA GLN A 7 -5.47 -16.15 7.04
C GLN A 7 -5.23 -14.84 6.29
N GLY A 8 -5.45 -14.80 4.97
CA GLY A 8 -5.12 -13.63 4.14
C GLY A 8 -3.61 -13.34 4.08
N LEU A 9 -2.78 -14.35 4.39
CA LEU A 9 -1.33 -14.26 4.34
C LEU A 9 -0.89 -14.57 2.90
N TRP A 10 -0.50 -13.55 2.14
CA TRP A 10 0.13 -13.73 0.83
C TRP A 10 1.62 -14.00 1.06
N GLY A 11 1.94 -15.24 1.48
CA GLY A 11 3.29 -15.60 1.90
C GLY A 11 3.62 -15.10 3.31
N ASN A 12 4.69 -14.30 3.46
CA ASN A 12 5.22 -13.87 4.77
C ASN A 12 4.62 -12.53 5.27
N TYR A 13 3.57 -12.02 4.63
CA TYR A 13 2.86 -10.80 5.02
C TYR A 13 1.35 -10.94 4.81
N SER A 14 0.58 -10.08 5.48
CA SER A 14 -0.88 -9.96 5.33
C SER A 14 -1.25 -8.56 4.85
N VAL A 15 -2.30 -8.46 4.04
CA VAL A 15 -2.87 -7.17 3.64
C VAL A 15 -3.87 -6.68 4.70
N PRO A 16 -3.78 -5.41 5.16
CA PRO A 16 -4.78 -4.84 6.05
C PRO A 16 -6.18 -4.79 5.40
N LYS A 17 -7.22 -5.13 6.17
CA LYS A 17 -8.61 -5.12 5.70
C LYS A 17 -9.16 -3.71 5.41
N ASP A 18 -8.49 -2.69 5.91
CA ASP A 18 -8.82 -1.28 5.74
C ASP A 18 -7.96 -0.60 4.65
N ASN A 19 -7.21 -1.39 3.85
CA ASN A 19 -6.51 -0.86 2.69
C ASN A 19 -7.54 -0.38 1.64
N PRO A 20 -7.37 0.79 1.00
CA PRO A 20 -8.42 1.38 0.15
C PRO A 20 -8.91 0.50 -1.00
N PHE A 21 -8.08 -0.45 -1.45
CA PHE A 21 -8.38 -1.34 -2.57
C PHE A 21 -8.51 -2.81 -2.16
N SER A 22 -8.69 -3.12 -0.86
CA SER A 22 -8.75 -4.51 -0.39
C SER A 22 -9.92 -5.33 -0.95
N GLU A 23 -11.00 -4.66 -1.36
CA GLU A 23 -12.22 -5.26 -1.93
C GLU A 23 -12.38 -4.95 -3.43
N ASP A 24 -11.36 -4.35 -4.05
CA ASP A 24 -11.36 -4.05 -5.48
C ASP A 24 -11.02 -5.33 -6.26
N ASN A 25 -11.83 -5.67 -7.28
CA ASN A 25 -11.62 -6.86 -8.10
C ASN A 25 -10.72 -6.61 -9.32
N GLU A 26 -10.43 -5.35 -9.62
CA GLU A 26 -9.59 -4.92 -10.75
C GLU A 26 -8.19 -4.48 -10.31
N LEU A 27 -8.04 -4.12 -9.03
CA LEU A 27 -6.78 -3.65 -8.43
C LEU A 27 -6.24 -4.64 -7.40
N GLU A 28 -4.92 -4.61 -7.22
CA GLU A 28 -4.26 -5.45 -6.22
C GLU A 28 -4.53 -4.93 -4.80
N PRO A 29 -4.84 -5.81 -3.83
CA PRO A 29 -5.23 -5.42 -2.49
C PRO A 29 -4.08 -4.77 -1.71
N GLU A 30 -2.83 -4.88 -2.15
CA GLU A 30 -1.64 -4.23 -1.57
C GLU A 30 -1.54 -2.73 -1.88
N ILE A 31 -2.23 -2.24 -2.90
CA ILE A 31 -2.14 -0.84 -3.33
C ILE A 31 -2.72 0.06 -2.23
N TRP A 32 -2.03 1.15 -1.88
CA TRP A 32 -2.55 2.18 -0.96
C TRP A 32 -2.88 3.50 -1.68
N ALA A 33 -2.11 3.84 -2.71
CA ALA A 33 -2.29 5.08 -3.49
C ALA A 33 -1.84 4.90 -4.95
N LEU A 34 -2.42 5.69 -5.85
CA LEU A 34 -2.14 5.70 -7.29
C LEU A 34 -1.72 7.10 -7.76
N GLY A 35 -1.16 7.19 -8.98
CA GLY A 35 -0.85 8.47 -9.63
C GLY A 35 0.61 8.92 -9.56
N PHE A 36 1.49 8.15 -8.90
CA PHE A 36 2.93 8.37 -8.95
C PHE A 36 3.51 8.00 -10.33
N ARG A 37 4.48 8.78 -10.79
CA ARG A 37 5.24 8.57 -12.03
C ARG A 37 6.62 8.00 -11.71
N ASN A 38 7.42 8.74 -10.95
CA ASN A 38 8.73 8.31 -10.47
C ASN A 38 8.95 8.84 -9.04
N PRO A 39 8.32 8.22 -8.03
CA PRO A 39 8.43 8.66 -6.65
C PRO A 39 9.88 8.48 -6.18
N TRP A 40 10.47 9.56 -5.72
CA TRP A 40 11.74 9.60 -5.03
C TRP A 40 11.50 9.58 -3.51
N ARG A 41 12.47 10.07 -2.73
CA ARG A 41 12.44 10.17 -1.27
C ARG A 41 11.06 10.57 -0.72
N CYS A 42 10.56 9.71 0.16
CA CYS A 42 9.36 9.94 0.96
C CYS A 42 9.70 10.21 2.43
N SER A 43 8.79 10.86 3.15
CA SER A 43 8.88 11.08 4.58
C SER A 43 7.49 11.09 5.22
N PHE A 44 7.40 10.56 6.44
CA PHE A 44 6.27 10.82 7.32
C PHE A 44 6.51 12.14 8.07
N ASP A 45 5.44 12.89 8.31
CA ASP A 45 5.47 14.03 9.21
C ASP A 45 5.49 13.52 10.67
N SER A 46 6.60 13.76 11.37
CA SER A 46 6.77 13.29 12.76
C SER A 46 5.80 13.94 13.76
N LYS A 47 5.25 15.12 13.45
CA LYS A 47 4.23 15.79 14.27
C LYS A 47 2.82 15.39 13.86
N ARG A 48 2.64 14.88 12.65
CA ARG A 48 1.36 14.43 12.10
C ARG A 48 1.55 13.07 11.41
N PRO A 49 1.66 11.96 12.17
CA PRO A 49 2.05 10.66 11.64
C PRO A 49 1.29 10.12 10.42
N PRO A 50 -0.02 10.42 10.24
CA PRO A 50 -0.75 9.97 9.03
C PRO A 50 -0.31 10.68 7.74
N TYR A 51 0.42 11.80 7.83
CA TYR A 51 0.82 12.58 6.66
C TYR A 51 2.10 11.99 6.08
N PHE A 52 1.96 11.39 4.91
CA PHE A 52 3.02 10.81 4.11
C PHE A 52 3.23 11.65 2.85
N LEU A 53 4.45 12.12 2.64
CA LEU A 53 4.80 12.96 1.50
C LEU A 53 5.95 12.33 0.71
N CYS A 54 5.81 12.28 -0.60
CA CYS A 54 6.86 11.84 -1.53
C CYS A 54 7.15 12.94 -2.54
N ALA A 55 8.41 13.13 -2.89
CA ALA A 55 8.76 13.85 -4.11
C ALA A 55 8.55 12.93 -5.31
N ASP A 56 8.05 13.46 -6.43
CA ASP A 56 7.97 12.74 -7.69
C ASP A 56 8.81 13.50 -8.73
N VAL A 57 9.77 12.82 -9.36
CA VAL A 57 10.72 13.47 -10.29
C VAL A 57 10.30 13.34 -11.75
N GLY A 58 8.99 13.28 -12.02
CA GLY A 58 8.43 13.20 -13.36
C GLY A 58 8.32 14.53 -14.12
N GLN A 59 9.46 15.12 -14.54
CA GLN A 59 9.74 15.68 -15.89
C GLN A 59 11.21 16.11 -16.00
#